data_AF-A0A9X0BR92-F1
#
_entry.id   AF-A0A9X0BR92-F1
#
_cell.length_a   1.000
_cell.length_b   1.000
_cell.length_c   1.000
_cell.angle_alpha   90.00
_cell.angle_beta   90.00
_cell.angle_gamma   90.00
#
_symmetry.space_group_name_H-M   'P 1'
#
loop_
_entity.id
_entity.type
_entity.pdbx_description
1 polymer ?
#
loop_
_entity_poly.entity_id
_entity_poly.type
_entity_poly.pdbx_seq_one_letter_code
_entity_poly.pdbx_strand_id
1 'polypeptide(L)'
;MPATGKLSHEERKRGEVALSEFAEYAEKQQAHRSAQVAPSDSGYSTASVSRDPEDHAELDILDQLELSDTPQPVGLKELLLGTSDAIEDSLQMLAGTLQTRIDEGHGETIFDLGLEDGGESMGFDLDQWKTALQRLREAAETIPAHCRVLLTYNVGGPEESPVTNDRVQGAWGKVLVRHHADNVEEMAELRIAVVGNVDAGKSTMLGVLVKGGLDDGRGRARVNLFRHKHEIESGRTSSVGLEIMGFDSRGEIVGNSQGRKMSWEDIGKRSAKVISFSDLAGHERYLRTTVFGMLSSSPNYCLLMVAANNGLIGMSKEHLGIALALNVPVMVIVTKIDICPPHILQETLSQLTKILKSPGARKIPIFVKDMEETINTATQFVSQRICPIFQVSNVTGENLDLVRTFLNILPPRGQYDAAGAFEFLINDTFSVPHVGTVVSGVVKSGVIHAGDSVIVGPDSLGQFTTTVIKSIERKRIQVNACFAGQSGSFALKRVRRKEVRKGMVVLKKMDEPPKVYREFVAEVLILSHATTIKPKYQAMLHVGAVSQTCSVIGIDRPFIRTGDRALVAFRFVQRPEFLAPGDRVLFREGKTKGLGIVKSIGYDPAQPLNPNLKEGASTPTPTIPQG
;
A
#
# COMPACT_ATOMS: atom_id res chain seq x y z
N MET A 1 35.78 -12.67 20.03
CA MET A 1 34.33 -12.69 19.72
C MET A 1 33.63 -11.88 20.80
N PRO A 2 33.07 -10.69 20.53
CA PRO A 2 32.33 -9.97 21.55
C PRO A 2 30.94 -10.59 21.68
N ALA A 3 30.56 -10.92 22.92
CA ALA A 3 29.26 -11.46 23.27
C ALA A 3 28.15 -10.50 22.83
N THR A 4 27.19 -11.01 22.04
CA THR A 4 25.98 -10.28 21.69
C THR A 4 25.13 -10.09 22.95
N GLY A 5 25.27 -8.95 23.62
CA GLY A 5 24.42 -8.57 24.74
C GLY A 5 22.95 -8.56 24.30
N LYS A 6 22.13 -9.41 24.92
CA LYS A 6 20.68 -9.40 24.71
C LYS A 6 20.13 -8.11 25.35
N LEU A 7 19.47 -7.27 24.56
CA LEU A 7 18.73 -6.08 25.03
C LEU A 7 17.78 -6.46 26.19
N SER A 8 17.68 -5.59 27.20
CA SER A 8 16.83 -5.81 28.37
C SER A 8 15.34 -5.82 27.99
N HIS A 9 14.49 -6.40 28.83
CA HIS A 9 13.05 -6.45 28.57
C HIS A 9 12.42 -5.03 28.52
N GLU A 10 12.92 -4.11 29.35
CA GLU A 10 12.46 -2.72 29.39
C GLU A 10 12.87 -1.94 28.15
N GLU A 11 14.10 -2.13 27.65
CA GLU A 11 14.59 -1.50 26.43
C GLU A 11 13.77 -1.95 25.20
N ARG A 12 13.36 -3.23 25.16
CA ARG A 12 12.50 -3.75 24.09
C ARG A 12 11.10 -3.14 24.14
N LYS A 13 10.50 -3.08 25.33
CA LYS A 13 9.17 -2.47 25.51
C LYS A 13 9.17 -0.99 25.12
N ARG A 14 10.23 -0.26 25.45
CA ARG A 14 10.41 1.14 25.05
C ARG A 14 10.52 1.30 23.53
N GLY A 15 11.29 0.43 22.87
CA GLY A 15 11.39 0.41 21.41
C GLY A 15 10.07 0.10 20.71
N GLU A 16 9.27 -0.82 21.26
CA GLU A 16 7.94 -1.17 20.75
C GLU A 16 6.96 0.00 20.87
N VAL A 17 6.84 0.65 22.04
CA VAL A 17 5.95 1.81 22.21
C VAL A 17 6.30 2.93 21.22
N ALA A 18 7.60 3.24 21.13
CA ALA A 18 8.11 4.30 20.27
C ALA A 18 7.87 4.03 18.78
N LEU A 19 7.91 2.75 18.34
CA LEU A 19 7.58 2.36 16.95
C LEU A 19 6.19 2.82 16.57
N SER A 20 5.24 2.69 17.49
CA SER A 20 3.86 3.01 17.20
C SER A 20 3.63 4.52 17.16
N GLU A 21 4.16 5.27 18.13
CA GLU A 21 4.10 6.75 18.13
C GLU A 21 4.75 7.33 16.87
N PHE A 22 5.84 6.72 16.40
CA PHE A 22 6.51 7.13 15.18
C PHE A 22 5.67 6.85 13.93
N ALA A 23 4.94 5.74 13.87
CA ALA A 23 4.06 5.44 12.75
C ALA A 23 2.92 6.47 12.61
N GLU A 24 2.28 6.87 13.72
CA GLU A 24 1.25 7.93 13.72
C GLU A 24 1.83 9.30 13.35
N TYR A 25 3.02 9.61 13.85
CA TYR A 25 3.73 10.83 13.45
C TYR A 25 4.07 10.83 11.95
N ALA A 26 4.49 9.69 11.41
CA ALA A 26 4.82 9.54 10.00
C ALA A 26 3.62 9.79 9.10
N GLU A 27 2.46 9.29 9.52
CA GLU A 27 1.19 9.50 8.83
C GLU A 27 0.81 10.97 8.77
N LYS A 28 0.87 11.70 9.89
CA LYS A 28 0.58 13.14 9.92
C LYS A 28 1.49 13.91 8.95
N GLN A 29 2.78 13.60 8.94
CA GLN A 29 3.74 14.24 8.02
C GLN A 29 3.42 13.94 6.55
N GLN A 30 2.91 12.74 6.24
CA GLN A 30 2.51 12.37 4.89
C GLN A 30 1.22 13.04 4.44
N ALA A 31 0.21 13.12 5.31
CA ALA A 31 -1.03 13.83 5.02
C ALA A 31 -0.80 15.33 4.75
N HIS A 32 0.12 15.95 5.51
CA HIS A 32 0.54 17.33 5.24
C HIS A 32 1.22 17.50 3.88
N ARG A 33 2.00 16.51 3.43
CA ARG A 33 2.65 16.55 2.12
C ARG A 33 1.63 16.48 0.97
N SER A 34 0.62 15.61 1.07
CA SER A 34 -0.46 15.55 0.06
C SER A 34 -1.25 16.86 -0.04
N ALA A 35 -1.38 17.61 1.06
CA ALA A 35 -2.06 18.91 1.07
C ALA A 35 -1.19 20.06 0.52
N GLN A 36 0.14 19.97 0.60
CA GLN A 36 1.06 21.05 0.20
C GLN A 36 1.42 21.10 -1.29
N VAL A 37 1.02 20.10 -2.10
CA VAL A 37 1.33 20.06 -3.55
C VAL A 37 0.33 20.86 -4.41
N ALA A 38 -0.72 21.44 -3.83
CA ALA A 38 -1.52 22.47 -4.50
C ALA A 38 -0.76 23.82 -4.43
N PRO A 39 -0.26 24.32 -5.57
CA PRO A 39 -1.07 25.26 -6.33
C PRO A 39 -0.90 25.12 -7.85
N SER A 40 -2.02 25.10 -8.58
CA SER A 40 -2.02 25.51 -9.99
C SER A 40 -3.29 26.28 -10.29
N ASP A 41 -3.08 27.50 -10.75
CA ASP A 41 -4.04 28.51 -11.15
C ASP A 41 -4.91 28.00 -12.32
N SER A 42 -6.09 27.48 -11.98
CA SER A 42 -7.19 27.28 -12.93
C SER A 42 -8.47 27.64 -12.18
N GLY A 43 -9.11 28.71 -12.62
CA GLY A 43 -10.19 29.43 -11.91
C GLY A 43 -11.53 28.68 -11.78
N TYR A 44 -11.51 27.49 -11.18
CA TYR A 44 -12.70 26.85 -10.63
C TYR A 44 -12.45 26.55 -9.15
N SER A 45 -13.04 27.39 -8.30
CA SER A 45 -13.03 27.25 -6.86
C SER A 45 -13.95 26.11 -6.45
N THR A 46 -13.39 24.94 -6.13
CA THR A 46 -14.04 23.97 -5.24
C THR A 46 -13.45 24.18 -3.85
N ALA A 47 -14.20 24.87 -3.00
CA ALA A 47 -13.80 25.18 -1.62
C ALA A 47 -13.62 23.88 -0.83
N SER A 48 -12.38 23.54 -0.49
CA SER A 48 -12.07 22.66 0.62
C SER A 48 -12.24 23.47 1.91
N VAL A 49 -13.36 23.28 2.60
CA VAL A 49 -13.68 24.01 3.83
C VAL A 49 -12.71 23.59 4.94
N SER A 50 -11.84 24.52 5.32
CA SER A 50 -11.16 24.55 6.61
C SER A 50 -12.19 24.82 7.71
N ARG A 51 -12.17 24.00 8.78
CA ARG A 51 -13.06 24.14 9.93
C ARG A 51 -12.59 25.28 10.84
N ASP A 52 -13.08 26.49 10.59
CA ASP A 52 -13.10 27.57 11.58
C ASP A 52 -14.52 27.69 12.16
N PRO A 53 -14.68 27.79 13.50
CA PRO A 53 -15.99 27.76 14.15
C PRO A 53 -16.79 29.08 14.06
N GLU A 54 -16.26 30.11 13.40
CA GLU A 54 -16.92 31.43 13.28
C GLU A 54 -17.81 31.56 12.02
N ASP A 55 -17.57 30.76 10.97
CA ASP A 55 -18.35 30.82 9.71
C ASP A 55 -19.75 30.18 9.80
N HIS A 56 -20.03 29.40 10.85
CA HIS A 56 -21.34 28.78 11.05
C HIS A 56 -22.44 29.79 11.41
N ALA A 57 -22.10 30.92 12.03
CA ALA A 57 -23.10 31.89 12.46
C ALA A 57 -23.72 32.69 11.30
N GLU A 58 -22.98 32.92 10.23
CA GLU A 58 -23.49 33.65 9.05
C GLU A 58 -24.30 32.75 8.11
N LEU A 59 -23.93 31.45 8.02
CA LEU A 59 -24.66 30.46 7.24
C LEU A 59 -26.01 30.08 7.87
N ASP A 60 -26.10 30.03 9.21
CA ASP A 60 -27.36 29.78 9.93
C ASP A 60 -28.39 30.91 9.74
N ILE A 61 -27.93 32.15 9.50
CA ILE A 61 -28.81 33.30 9.24
C ILE A 61 -29.40 33.23 7.83
N LEU A 62 -28.64 32.72 6.85
CA LEU A 62 -29.10 32.56 5.47
C LEU A 62 -30.13 31.44 5.33
N ASP A 63 -29.97 30.34 6.07
CA ASP A 63 -30.96 29.25 6.14
C ASP A 63 -32.27 29.67 6.83
N GLN A 64 -32.21 30.59 7.80
CA GLN A 64 -33.41 31.15 8.44
C GLN A 64 -34.18 32.13 7.55
N LEU A 65 -33.60 32.61 6.46
CA LEU A 65 -34.17 33.63 5.57
C LEU A 65 -34.69 33.09 4.22
N GLU A 66 -34.70 31.76 4.00
CA GLU A 66 -35.22 31.10 2.77
C GLU A 66 -34.68 31.73 1.45
N LEU A 67 -33.44 32.23 1.43
CA LEU A 67 -32.85 32.93 0.28
C LEU A 67 -31.77 32.12 -0.47
N SER A 68 -31.61 30.83 -0.18
CA SER A 68 -30.73 29.93 -0.93
C SER A 68 -31.49 29.26 -2.08
N ASP A 69 -31.21 29.69 -3.31
CA ASP A 69 -31.67 29.10 -4.59
C ASP A 69 -30.96 27.74 -4.88
N THR A 70 -30.65 26.97 -3.84
CA THR A 70 -30.07 25.63 -3.92
C THR A 70 -31.19 24.59 -3.94
N PRO A 71 -31.29 23.72 -4.95
CA PRO A 71 -32.32 22.69 -4.97
C PRO A 71 -32.21 21.82 -3.70
N GLN A 72 -33.34 21.59 -3.04
CA GLN A 72 -33.41 20.75 -1.84
C GLN A 72 -32.71 19.40 -2.12
N PRO A 73 -31.84 18.90 -1.22
CA PRO A 73 -31.20 17.61 -1.42
C PRO A 73 -32.28 16.52 -1.35
N VAL A 74 -32.63 15.95 -2.50
CA VAL A 74 -33.54 14.80 -2.59
C VAL A 74 -32.92 13.65 -1.78
N GLY A 75 -33.69 13.11 -0.84
CA GLY A 75 -33.21 12.04 0.03
C GLY A 75 -32.85 10.79 -0.77
N LEU A 76 -31.75 10.10 -0.40
CA LEU A 76 -31.28 8.89 -1.09
C LEU A 76 -32.38 7.82 -1.20
N LYS A 77 -33.23 7.73 -0.18
CA LYS A 77 -34.40 6.85 -0.14
C LYS A 77 -35.39 7.13 -1.29
N GLU A 78 -35.65 8.41 -1.58
CA GLU A 78 -36.59 8.82 -2.64
C GLU A 78 -36.00 8.55 -4.02
N LEU A 79 -34.69 8.77 -4.20
CA LEU A 79 -33.97 8.43 -5.44
C LEU A 79 -34.04 6.92 -5.72
N LEU A 80 -33.85 6.09 -4.68
CA LEU A 80 -33.87 4.64 -4.77
C LEU A 80 -35.28 4.08 -5.02
N LEU A 81 -36.34 4.70 -4.50
CA LEU A 81 -37.72 4.25 -4.70
C LEU A 81 -38.40 4.88 -5.94
N GLY A 82 -37.89 6.00 -6.44
CA GLY A 82 -38.47 6.70 -7.59
C GLY A 82 -39.79 7.39 -7.28
N THR A 83 -39.96 7.87 -6.05
CA THR A 83 -41.21 8.50 -5.58
C THR A 83 -41.38 9.97 -5.99
N SER A 84 -40.39 10.57 -6.66
CA SER A 84 -40.47 11.93 -7.21
C SER A 84 -41.29 11.96 -8.51
N ASP A 85 -41.99 13.07 -8.76
CA ASP A 85 -42.83 13.28 -9.96
C ASP A 85 -42.06 13.15 -11.30
N ALA A 86 -40.72 13.18 -11.28
CA ALA A 86 -39.83 12.94 -12.42
C ALA A 86 -38.94 11.69 -12.21
N ILE A 87 -39.46 10.53 -12.61
CA ILE A 87 -38.77 9.23 -12.47
C ILE A 87 -37.45 9.18 -13.25
N GLU A 88 -37.38 9.79 -14.44
CA GLU A 88 -36.15 9.82 -15.25
C GLU A 88 -35.06 10.70 -14.62
N ASP A 89 -35.42 11.89 -14.14
CA ASP A 89 -34.49 12.80 -13.46
C ASP A 89 -33.91 12.17 -12.19
N SER A 90 -34.73 11.44 -11.44
CA SER A 90 -34.27 10.71 -10.24
C SER A 90 -33.27 9.59 -10.55
N LEU A 91 -33.41 8.91 -11.70
CA LEU A 91 -32.47 7.88 -12.12
C LEU A 91 -31.14 8.49 -12.56
N GLN A 92 -31.18 9.63 -13.25
CA GLN A 92 -29.98 10.35 -13.64
C GLN A 92 -29.24 10.92 -12.42
N MET A 93 -29.95 11.42 -11.41
CA MET A 93 -29.35 11.85 -10.13
C MET A 93 -28.72 10.67 -9.37
N LEU A 94 -29.39 9.51 -9.33
CA LEU A 94 -28.84 8.30 -8.72
C LEU A 94 -27.57 7.83 -9.44
N ALA A 95 -27.58 7.84 -10.78
CA ALA A 95 -26.40 7.57 -11.59
C ALA A 95 -25.27 8.55 -11.25
N GLY A 96 -25.54 9.87 -11.23
CA GLY A 96 -24.54 10.87 -10.85
C GLY A 96 -23.91 10.61 -9.48
N THR A 97 -24.71 10.22 -8.50
CA THR A 97 -24.21 9.86 -7.16
C THR A 97 -23.36 8.58 -7.19
N LEU A 98 -23.77 7.57 -7.94
CA LEU A 98 -22.99 6.35 -8.13
C LEU A 98 -21.66 6.63 -8.83
N GLN A 99 -21.64 7.46 -9.87
CA GLN A 99 -20.43 7.85 -10.60
C GLN A 99 -19.42 8.49 -9.64
N THR A 100 -19.85 9.47 -8.86
CA THR A 100 -18.99 10.13 -7.86
C THR A 100 -18.40 9.12 -6.87
N ARG A 101 -19.22 8.19 -6.33
CA ARG A 101 -18.74 7.16 -5.40
C ARG A 101 -17.78 6.16 -6.06
N ILE A 102 -17.99 5.83 -7.34
CA ILE A 102 -17.10 4.95 -8.11
C ILE A 102 -15.76 5.64 -8.37
N ASP A 103 -15.78 6.93 -8.73
CA ASP A 103 -14.58 7.71 -9.00
C ASP A 103 -13.73 7.91 -7.73
N GLU A 104 -14.38 8.22 -6.60
CA GLU A 104 -13.75 8.27 -5.28
C GLU A 104 -13.16 6.91 -4.86
N GLY A 105 -13.85 5.82 -5.21
CA GLY A 105 -13.42 4.45 -4.96
C GLY A 105 -12.44 3.89 -6.00
N HIS A 106 -11.97 4.72 -6.94
CA HIS A 106 -11.05 4.33 -8.02
C HIS A 106 -11.56 3.18 -8.89
N GLY A 107 -12.82 3.27 -9.33
CA GLY A 107 -13.46 2.33 -10.27
C GLY A 107 -14.38 1.29 -9.61
N GLU A 108 -14.51 1.30 -8.29
CA GLU A 108 -15.46 0.45 -7.57
C GLU A 108 -15.96 1.07 -6.28
N THR A 109 -17.17 0.72 -5.86
CA THR A 109 -17.73 1.14 -4.57
C THR A 109 -18.62 0.04 -3.98
N ILE A 110 -18.73 0.02 -2.65
CA ILE A 110 -19.68 -0.83 -1.94
C ILE A 110 -20.84 0.07 -1.55
N PHE A 111 -22.00 -0.20 -2.14
CA PHE A 111 -23.22 0.53 -1.90
C PHE A 111 -24.06 -0.21 -0.86
N ASP A 112 -24.30 0.44 0.27
CA ASP A 112 -25.20 -0.08 1.31
C ASP A 112 -26.63 0.28 0.93
N LEU A 113 -27.33 -0.69 0.34
CA LEU A 113 -28.72 -0.51 -0.09
C LEU A 113 -29.64 -0.69 1.14
N GLY A 114 -30.64 0.18 1.29
CA GLY A 114 -31.55 0.16 2.43
C GLY A 114 -30.98 0.76 3.72
N LEU A 115 -29.76 1.29 3.68
CA LEU A 115 -29.15 2.09 4.74
C LEU A 115 -28.84 3.49 4.21
N GLU A 116 -28.95 4.49 5.07
CA GLU A 116 -28.39 5.81 4.81
C GLU A 116 -26.86 5.81 5.00
N ASP A 117 -26.19 6.88 4.54
CA ASP A 117 -24.73 7.00 4.67
C ASP A 117 -24.25 7.01 6.14
N GLY A 118 -25.13 7.37 7.07
CA GLY A 118 -24.90 7.27 8.51
C GLY A 118 -25.04 5.84 9.08
N GLY A 119 -25.46 4.87 8.27
CA GLY A 119 -25.77 3.50 8.69
C GLY A 119 -27.14 3.33 9.36
N GLU A 120 -27.99 4.37 9.31
CA GLU A 120 -29.37 4.30 9.78
C GLU A 120 -30.23 3.56 8.77
N SER A 121 -31.24 2.83 9.25
CA SER A 121 -32.09 2.05 8.36
C SER A 121 -33.10 2.93 7.62
N MET A 122 -33.26 2.70 6.32
CA MET A 122 -34.34 3.27 5.53
C MET A 122 -35.68 2.54 5.78
N GLY A 123 -35.67 1.38 6.45
CA GLY A 123 -36.85 0.61 6.80
C GLY A 123 -37.58 -0.02 5.60
N PHE A 124 -36.85 -0.46 4.57
CA PHE A 124 -37.45 -1.07 3.39
C PHE A 124 -38.18 -2.37 3.71
N ASP A 125 -39.33 -2.58 3.07
CA ASP A 125 -39.91 -3.90 2.92
C ASP A 125 -39.26 -4.68 1.75
N LEU A 126 -39.68 -5.94 1.55
CA LEU A 126 -39.11 -6.81 0.52
C LEU A 126 -39.33 -6.26 -0.90
N ASP A 127 -40.46 -5.59 -1.16
CA ASP A 127 -40.81 -5.13 -2.50
C ASP A 127 -40.15 -3.78 -2.81
N GLN A 128 -40.03 -2.91 -1.81
CA GLN A 128 -39.19 -1.71 -1.82
C GLN A 128 -37.72 -2.07 -2.05
N TRP A 129 -37.20 -3.09 -1.38
CA TRP A 129 -35.84 -3.59 -1.61
C TRP A 129 -35.62 -4.03 -3.06
N LYS A 130 -36.54 -4.84 -3.62
CA LYS A 130 -36.45 -5.28 -5.02
C LYS A 130 -36.50 -4.10 -5.98
N THR A 131 -37.39 -3.14 -5.74
CA THR A 131 -37.53 -1.93 -6.54
C THR A 131 -36.25 -1.09 -6.50
N ALA A 132 -35.69 -0.88 -5.31
CA ALA A 132 -34.46 -0.15 -5.12
C ALA A 132 -33.25 -0.84 -5.77
N LEU A 133 -33.15 -2.17 -5.67
CA LEU A 133 -32.09 -2.94 -6.32
C LEU A 133 -32.22 -2.90 -7.85
N GLN A 134 -33.44 -2.94 -8.39
CA GLN A 134 -33.68 -2.82 -9.82
C GLN A 134 -33.26 -1.43 -10.32
N ARG A 135 -33.69 -0.36 -9.65
CA ARG A 135 -33.30 1.01 -10.00
C ARG A 135 -31.81 1.25 -9.87
N LEU A 136 -31.16 0.66 -8.86
CA LEU A 136 -29.71 0.70 -8.73
C LEU A 136 -29.01 0.04 -9.92
N ARG A 137 -29.53 -1.10 -10.41
CA ARG A 137 -29.01 -1.76 -11.62
C ARG A 137 -29.23 -0.92 -12.87
N GLU A 138 -30.41 -0.35 -13.04
CA GLU A 138 -30.72 0.53 -14.18
C GLU A 138 -29.81 1.77 -14.18
N ALA A 139 -29.62 2.42 -13.03
CA ALA A 139 -28.67 3.52 -12.88
C ALA A 139 -27.23 3.07 -13.18
N ALA A 140 -26.82 1.90 -12.70
CA ALA A 140 -25.52 1.32 -12.99
C ALA A 140 -25.37 0.76 -14.40
N GLU A 141 -26.42 0.74 -15.24
CA GLU A 141 -26.32 0.45 -16.68
C GLU A 141 -26.13 1.76 -17.49
N THR A 142 -26.58 2.90 -16.96
CA THR A 142 -26.33 4.21 -17.59
C THR A 142 -24.86 4.64 -17.51
N ILE A 143 -24.19 4.19 -16.46
CA ILE A 143 -22.74 4.23 -16.27
C ILE A 143 -22.26 2.84 -16.64
N PRO A 144 -21.18 2.61 -17.38
CA PRO A 144 -20.76 1.26 -17.77
C PRO A 144 -20.22 0.47 -16.56
N ALA A 145 -21.10 0.08 -15.63
CA ALA A 145 -20.81 -0.58 -14.37
C ALA A 145 -21.67 -1.84 -14.20
N HIS A 146 -21.27 -2.71 -13.27
CA HIS A 146 -22.01 -3.91 -12.91
C HIS A 146 -22.28 -3.93 -11.41
N CYS A 147 -23.50 -4.32 -11.04
CA CYS A 147 -23.90 -4.53 -9.65
C CYS A 147 -23.87 -6.01 -9.28
N ARG A 148 -23.22 -6.34 -8.17
CA ARG A 148 -23.26 -7.66 -7.54
C ARG A 148 -23.69 -7.53 -6.09
N VAL A 149 -24.76 -8.24 -5.71
CA VAL A 149 -25.15 -8.37 -4.31
C VAL A 149 -24.11 -9.24 -3.60
N LEU A 150 -23.55 -8.74 -2.50
CA LEU A 150 -22.56 -9.45 -1.70
C LEU A 150 -23.17 -10.09 -0.46
N LEU A 151 -24.09 -9.37 0.19
CA LEU A 151 -24.70 -9.76 1.47
C LEU A 151 -26.07 -9.11 1.61
N THR A 152 -27.05 -9.84 2.13
CA THR A 152 -28.37 -9.31 2.45
C THR A 152 -28.79 -9.63 3.89
N TYR A 153 -29.70 -8.82 4.41
CA TYR A 153 -30.32 -8.95 5.72
C TYR A 153 -31.83 -8.74 5.58
N ASN A 154 -32.62 -9.68 6.09
CA ASN A 154 -34.08 -9.69 6.05
C ASN A 154 -34.67 -9.71 4.62
N VAL A 155 -33.92 -10.20 3.63
CA VAL A 155 -34.37 -10.34 2.22
C VAL A 155 -34.62 -11.79 1.87
N GLY A 156 -33.79 -12.69 2.39
CA GLY A 156 -33.73 -14.10 2.00
C GLY A 156 -32.92 -14.31 0.72
N GLY A 157 -32.69 -15.58 0.37
CA GLY A 157 -31.87 -15.96 -0.79
C GLY A 157 -30.50 -16.54 -0.41
N PRO A 158 -29.64 -16.82 -1.40
CA PRO A 158 -28.34 -17.44 -1.16
C PRO A 158 -27.31 -16.50 -0.51
N GLU A 159 -27.47 -15.18 -0.66
CA GLU A 159 -26.60 -14.15 -0.07
C GLU A 159 -27.06 -13.68 1.33
N GLU A 160 -28.10 -14.29 1.89
CA GLU A 160 -28.66 -13.91 3.19
C GLU A 160 -27.70 -14.23 4.33
N SER A 161 -27.49 -13.25 5.22
CA SER A 161 -26.72 -13.44 6.43
C SER A 161 -27.39 -14.47 7.35
N PRO A 162 -26.64 -15.43 7.93
CA PRO A 162 -27.17 -16.31 8.97
C PRO A 162 -27.37 -15.60 10.32
N VAL A 163 -26.83 -14.39 10.48
CA VAL A 163 -26.93 -13.60 11.72
C VAL A 163 -28.06 -12.60 11.62
N THR A 164 -29.02 -12.70 12.53
CA THR A 164 -30.09 -11.72 12.67
C THR A 164 -29.57 -10.47 13.39
N ASN A 165 -29.67 -9.31 12.74
CA ASN A 165 -29.27 -8.03 13.33
C ASN A 165 -30.51 -7.25 13.79
N ASP A 166 -30.87 -7.40 15.06
CA ASP A 166 -32.07 -6.77 15.65
C ASP A 166 -31.99 -5.23 15.70
N ARG A 167 -30.81 -4.64 15.44
CA ARG A 167 -30.61 -3.18 15.49
C ARG A 167 -31.07 -2.47 14.23
N VAL A 168 -31.06 -3.14 13.09
CA VAL A 168 -31.40 -2.56 11.79
C VAL A 168 -32.71 -3.19 11.33
N GLN A 169 -33.79 -2.42 11.42
CA GLN A 169 -35.12 -2.87 11.00
C GLN A 169 -35.27 -2.80 9.47
N GLY A 170 -35.96 -3.75 8.85
CA GLY A 170 -36.21 -3.77 7.41
C GLY A 170 -35.15 -4.52 6.59
N ALA A 171 -35.40 -4.60 5.28
CA ALA A 171 -34.57 -5.28 4.30
C ALA A 171 -33.42 -4.37 3.82
N TRP A 172 -32.19 -4.85 3.95
CA TRP A 172 -31.00 -4.10 3.52
C TRP A 172 -29.87 -5.04 3.10
N GLY A 173 -28.81 -4.50 2.49
CA GLY A 173 -27.69 -5.31 2.05
C GLY A 173 -26.57 -4.53 1.40
N LYS A 174 -25.46 -5.22 1.14
CA LYS A 174 -24.23 -4.66 0.55
C LYS A 174 -24.14 -5.06 -0.91
N VAL A 175 -24.04 -4.08 -1.80
CA VAL A 175 -23.94 -4.27 -3.25
C VAL A 175 -22.60 -3.73 -3.73
N LEU A 176 -21.78 -4.59 -4.33
CA LEU A 176 -20.58 -4.17 -5.04
C LEU A 176 -21.00 -3.58 -6.39
N VAL A 177 -20.64 -2.32 -6.63
CA VAL A 177 -20.79 -1.66 -7.92
C VAL A 177 -19.39 -1.41 -8.48
N ARG A 178 -19.09 -1.98 -9.65
CA ARG A 178 -17.76 -1.88 -10.27
C ARG A 178 -17.86 -1.48 -11.73
N HIS A 179 -17.06 -0.50 -12.12
CA HIS A 179 -16.95 -0.06 -13.51
C HIS A 179 -16.37 -1.18 -14.39
N HIS A 180 -16.90 -1.33 -15.59
CA HIS A 180 -16.35 -2.19 -16.63
C HIS A 180 -15.13 -1.50 -17.23
N ALA A 181 -13.93 -2.07 -17.08
CA ALA A 181 -12.74 -1.50 -17.70
C ALA A 181 -12.73 -1.83 -19.20
N ASP A 182 -13.03 -0.85 -20.05
CA ASP A 182 -12.93 -1.01 -21.51
C ASP A 182 -11.46 -1.08 -21.95
N ASN A 183 -10.60 -0.36 -21.22
CA ASN A 183 -9.17 -0.28 -21.46
C ASN A 183 -8.37 -0.72 -20.24
N VAL A 184 -7.19 -1.29 -20.49
CA VAL A 184 -6.25 -1.70 -19.43
C VAL A 184 -5.76 -0.48 -18.62
N GLU A 185 -5.81 0.71 -19.19
CA GLU A 185 -5.45 1.97 -18.54
C GLU A 185 -6.36 2.30 -17.34
N GLU A 186 -7.65 1.96 -17.43
CA GLU A 186 -8.67 2.20 -16.40
C GLU A 186 -8.75 1.05 -15.38
N MET A 187 -8.11 -0.08 -15.67
CA MET A 187 -8.09 -1.25 -14.79
C MET A 187 -7.50 -0.90 -13.42
N ALA A 188 -8.30 -1.09 -12.38
CA ALA A 188 -7.89 -0.89 -11.00
C ALA A 188 -6.75 -1.85 -10.63
N GLU A 189 -5.65 -1.30 -10.11
CA GLU A 189 -4.48 -2.09 -9.72
C GLU A 189 -4.29 -2.06 -8.19
N LEU A 190 -4.25 -3.25 -7.59
CA LEU A 190 -3.90 -3.42 -6.19
C LEU A 190 -2.57 -4.16 -6.07
N ARG A 191 -1.64 -3.64 -5.28
CA ARG A 191 -0.34 -4.27 -5.02
C ARG A 191 -0.30 -4.82 -3.62
N ILE A 192 -0.07 -6.13 -3.52
CA ILE A 192 0.00 -6.84 -2.24
C ILE A 192 1.38 -7.49 -2.10
N ALA A 193 2.09 -7.14 -1.03
CA ALA A 193 3.34 -7.80 -0.67
C ALA A 193 3.05 -9.04 0.18
N VAL A 194 3.57 -10.21 -0.23
CA VAL A 194 3.44 -11.45 0.53
C VAL A 194 4.71 -11.70 1.32
N VAL A 195 4.59 -11.70 2.64
CA VAL A 195 5.71 -11.81 3.58
C VAL A 195 5.47 -12.89 4.62
N GLY A 196 6.55 -13.39 5.22
CA GLY A 196 6.48 -14.40 6.28
C GLY A 196 7.73 -15.28 6.30
N ASN A 197 7.87 -16.07 7.35
CA ASN A 197 9.03 -16.93 7.57
C ASN A 197 9.18 -18.00 6.48
N VAL A 198 10.34 -18.66 6.44
CA VAL A 198 10.55 -19.88 5.65
C VAL A 198 9.47 -20.91 6.02
N ASP A 199 8.97 -21.63 5.02
CA ASP A 199 7.94 -22.67 5.15
C ASP A 199 6.55 -22.22 5.63
N ALA A 200 6.31 -20.91 5.75
CA ALA A 200 4.99 -20.35 6.05
C ALA A 200 3.95 -20.51 4.91
N GLY A 201 4.32 -21.15 3.80
CA GLY A 201 3.41 -21.40 2.68
C GLY A 201 3.15 -20.22 1.73
N LYS A 202 4.00 -19.18 1.73
CA LYS A 202 3.87 -17.99 0.86
C LYS A 202 3.67 -18.32 -0.62
N SER A 203 4.68 -18.92 -1.25
CA SER A 203 4.65 -19.28 -2.67
C SER A 203 3.63 -20.38 -2.97
N THR A 204 3.33 -21.25 -1.99
CA THR A 204 2.28 -22.26 -2.13
C THR A 204 0.91 -21.61 -2.24
N MET A 205 0.58 -20.71 -1.31
CA MET A 205 -0.69 -19.96 -1.30
C MET A 205 -0.85 -19.13 -2.57
N LEU A 206 0.20 -18.41 -2.98
CA LEU A 206 0.19 -17.68 -4.24
C LEU A 206 -0.05 -18.58 -5.46
N GLY A 207 0.56 -19.77 -5.48
CA GLY A 207 0.34 -20.74 -6.54
C GLY A 207 -1.13 -21.18 -6.61
N VAL A 208 -1.74 -21.47 -5.47
CA VAL A 208 -3.14 -21.90 -5.36
C VAL A 208 -4.11 -20.76 -5.73
N LEU A 209 -3.85 -19.52 -5.32
CA LEU A 209 -4.68 -18.37 -5.64
C LEU A 209 -4.61 -17.99 -7.13
N VAL A 210 -3.40 -17.98 -7.70
CA VAL A 210 -3.18 -17.42 -9.06
C VAL A 210 -3.31 -18.48 -10.15
N LYS A 211 -2.74 -19.68 -9.96
CA LYS A 211 -2.73 -20.72 -11.02
C LYS A 211 -3.94 -21.65 -10.93
N GLY A 212 -4.66 -21.62 -9.81
CA GLY A 212 -5.74 -22.54 -9.50
C GLY A 212 -5.25 -23.95 -9.18
N GLY A 213 -6.14 -24.75 -8.58
CA GLY A 213 -5.84 -26.09 -8.11
C GLY A 213 -5.18 -26.11 -6.73
N LEU A 214 -5.53 -27.13 -5.95
CA LEU A 214 -5.02 -27.31 -4.59
C LEU A 214 -3.58 -27.87 -4.61
N ASP A 215 -2.83 -27.54 -3.56
CA ASP A 215 -1.51 -28.10 -3.33
C ASP A 215 -1.62 -29.58 -2.95
N ASP A 216 -0.62 -30.37 -3.30
CA ASP A 216 -0.56 -31.80 -2.98
C ASP A 216 0.10 -32.09 -1.62
N GLY A 217 0.34 -31.06 -0.81
CA GLY A 217 1.09 -31.13 0.44
C GLY A 217 2.61 -31.30 0.26
N ARG A 218 3.08 -31.47 -0.98
CA ARG A 218 4.51 -31.57 -1.33
C ARG A 218 5.02 -30.31 -2.03
N GLY A 219 4.17 -29.29 -2.18
CA GLY A 219 4.52 -28.00 -2.76
C GLY A 219 4.45 -27.97 -4.28
N ARG A 220 3.60 -28.80 -4.92
CA ARG A 220 3.33 -28.72 -6.35
C ARG A 220 2.92 -27.31 -6.80
N ALA A 221 2.14 -26.60 -5.98
CA ALA A 221 1.68 -25.25 -6.32
C ALA A 221 2.84 -24.24 -6.43
N ARG A 222 3.83 -24.30 -5.53
CA ARG A 222 4.97 -23.34 -5.51
C ARG A 222 6.00 -23.60 -6.60
N VAL A 223 6.13 -24.83 -7.11
CA VAL A 223 7.10 -25.15 -8.19
C VAL A 223 6.80 -24.33 -9.44
N ASN A 224 5.53 -24.03 -9.71
CA ASN A 224 5.11 -23.20 -10.84
C ASN A 224 5.52 -21.72 -10.71
N LEU A 225 5.99 -21.28 -9.53
CA LEU A 225 6.39 -19.90 -9.27
C LEU A 225 7.90 -19.71 -9.23
N PHE A 226 8.68 -20.79 -9.09
CA PHE A 226 10.13 -20.69 -9.02
C PHE A 226 10.72 -20.27 -10.37
N ARG A 227 11.63 -19.29 -10.32
CA ARG A 227 12.23 -18.67 -11.50
C ARG A 227 13.65 -19.13 -11.75
N HIS A 228 14.35 -19.53 -10.68
CA HIS A 228 15.75 -19.90 -10.76
C HIS A 228 15.97 -21.37 -10.40
N LYS A 229 17.01 -21.97 -11.02
CA LYS A 229 17.36 -23.38 -10.80
C LYS A 229 17.59 -23.70 -9.32
N HIS A 230 18.29 -22.84 -8.59
CA HIS A 230 18.54 -23.03 -7.16
C HIS A 230 17.27 -22.90 -6.29
N GLU A 231 16.22 -22.21 -6.75
CA GLU A 231 14.93 -22.17 -6.04
C GLU A 231 14.22 -23.52 -6.16
N ILE A 232 14.32 -24.17 -7.32
CA ILE A 232 13.78 -25.52 -7.57
C ILE A 232 14.55 -26.56 -6.73
N GLU A 233 15.87 -26.48 -6.71
CA GLU A 233 16.73 -27.41 -5.96
C GLU A 233 16.59 -27.24 -4.44
N SER A 234 16.56 -25.99 -3.95
CA SER A 234 16.45 -25.71 -2.51
C SER A 234 15.02 -25.69 -1.97
N GLY A 235 14.02 -25.60 -2.85
CA GLY A 235 12.62 -25.40 -2.49
C GLY A 235 12.32 -24.03 -1.84
N ARG A 236 13.21 -23.04 -2.00
CA ARG A 236 13.13 -21.73 -1.32
C ARG A 236 13.21 -20.58 -2.30
N THR A 237 12.30 -19.62 -2.17
CA THR A 237 12.29 -18.35 -2.92
C THR A 237 13.46 -17.47 -2.52
N SER A 238 14.16 -16.94 -3.52
CA SER A 238 15.37 -16.12 -3.37
C SER A 238 15.24 -14.72 -3.96
N SER A 239 14.28 -14.54 -4.87
CA SER A 239 14.03 -13.32 -5.64
C SER A 239 12.64 -12.75 -5.33
N VAL A 240 12.38 -11.49 -5.72
CA VAL A 240 11.01 -10.95 -5.70
C VAL A 240 10.25 -11.54 -6.89
N GLY A 241 9.32 -12.44 -6.60
CA GLY A 241 8.36 -12.94 -7.58
C GLY A 241 7.24 -11.92 -7.80
N LEU A 242 6.76 -11.78 -9.02
CA LEU A 242 5.55 -11.03 -9.34
C LEU A 242 4.56 -12.01 -9.96
N GLU A 243 3.35 -12.05 -9.44
CA GLU A 243 2.21 -12.80 -9.97
C GLU A 243 0.97 -11.92 -9.96
N ILE A 244 0.00 -12.21 -10.82
CA ILE A 244 -1.24 -11.42 -10.93
C ILE A 244 -2.47 -12.30 -10.78
N MET A 245 -3.52 -11.73 -10.20
CA MET A 245 -4.85 -12.31 -10.10
C MET A 245 -5.86 -11.27 -10.55
N GLY A 246 -6.69 -11.62 -11.52
CA GLY A 246 -7.69 -10.73 -12.10
C GLY A 246 -9.08 -11.00 -11.57
N PHE A 247 -9.88 -9.94 -11.44
CA PHE A 247 -11.32 -9.99 -11.21
C PHE A 247 -12.03 -9.24 -12.33
N ASP A 248 -13.12 -9.81 -12.83
CA ASP A 248 -13.97 -9.13 -13.80
C ASP A 248 -14.83 -8.05 -13.11
N SER A 249 -15.67 -7.36 -13.90
CA SER A 249 -16.61 -6.35 -13.39
C SER A 249 -17.65 -6.94 -12.44
N ARG A 250 -17.91 -8.25 -12.50
CA ARG A 250 -18.84 -8.98 -11.63
C ARG A 250 -18.16 -9.55 -10.38
N GLY A 251 -16.86 -9.33 -10.20
CA GLY A 251 -16.10 -9.83 -9.06
C GLY A 251 -15.76 -11.32 -9.12
N GLU A 252 -15.91 -11.96 -10.27
CA GLU A 252 -15.44 -13.33 -10.47
C GLU A 252 -13.96 -13.35 -10.87
N ILE A 253 -13.26 -14.41 -10.47
CA ILE A 253 -11.84 -14.55 -10.77
C ILE A 253 -11.67 -14.82 -12.26
N VAL A 254 -10.89 -13.99 -12.93
CA VAL A 254 -10.48 -14.17 -14.32
C VAL A 254 -9.45 -15.30 -14.35
N GLY A 255 -9.93 -16.53 -14.44
CA GLY A 255 -9.05 -17.69 -14.43
C GLY A 255 -9.75 -19.05 -14.55
N ASN A 256 -9.17 -19.89 -15.41
CA ASN A 256 -9.15 -21.35 -15.40
C ASN A 256 -10.47 -22.15 -15.25
N SER A 257 -11.58 -21.69 -15.84
CA SER A 257 -12.80 -22.51 -15.97
C SER A 257 -12.61 -23.78 -16.83
N GLN A 258 -11.46 -23.97 -17.51
CA GLN A 258 -11.21 -25.06 -18.46
C GLN A 258 -9.77 -25.64 -18.45
N GLY A 259 -9.00 -25.47 -17.37
CA GLY A 259 -7.67 -26.10 -17.24
C GLY A 259 -6.55 -25.54 -18.15
N ARG A 260 -6.81 -24.48 -18.95
CA ARG A 260 -5.79 -23.77 -19.72
C ARG A 260 -5.22 -22.60 -18.91
N LYS A 261 -3.89 -22.59 -18.74
CA LYS A 261 -3.15 -21.47 -18.15
C LYS A 261 -3.31 -20.23 -19.04
N MET A 262 -3.95 -19.18 -18.52
CA MET A 262 -4.08 -17.90 -19.21
C MET A 262 -2.79 -17.09 -19.10
N SER A 263 -2.49 -16.31 -20.15
CA SER A 263 -1.37 -15.39 -20.13
C SER A 263 -1.69 -14.17 -19.26
N TRP A 264 -0.67 -13.41 -18.86
CA TRP A 264 -0.90 -12.17 -18.11
C TRP A 264 -1.66 -11.13 -18.94
N GLU A 265 -1.46 -11.13 -20.25
CA GLU A 265 -2.14 -10.24 -21.17
C GLU A 265 -3.65 -10.53 -21.22
N ASP A 266 -4.01 -11.83 -21.27
CA ASP A 266 -5.42 -12.23 -21.27
C ASP A 266 -6.11 -11.91 -19.95
N ILE A 267 -5.40 -12.09 -18.83
CA ILE A 267 -5.91 -11.75 -17.50
C ILE A 267 -6.15 -10.23 -17.45
N GLY A 268 -5.15 -9.41 -17.80
CA GLY A 268 -5.29 -7.95 -17.75
C GLY A 268 -6.40 -7.41 -18.65
N LYS A 269 -6.57 -7.95 -19.86
CA LYS A 269 -7.63 -7.49 -20.79
C LYS A 269 -9.06 -7.83 -20.35
N ARG A 270 -9.24 -8.87 -19.55
CA ARG A 270 -10.58 -9.34 -19.12
C ARG A 270 -10.91 -8.92 -17.68
N SER A 271 -9.98 -8.26 -17.00
CA SER A 271 -10.14 -7.88 -15.60
C SER A 271 -10.53 -6.42 -15.50
N ALA A 272 -11.56 -6.13 -14.72
CA ALA A 272 -11.82 -4.76 -14.24
C ALA A 272 -10.84 -4.38 -13.12
N LYS A 273 -10.38 -5.38 -12.35
CA LYS A 273 -9.45 -5.20 -11.24
C LYS A 273 -8.36 -6.26 -11.25
N VAL A 274 -7.11 -5.87 -11.06
CA VAL A 274 -5.97 -6.79 -10.95
C VAL A 274 -5.22 -6.59 -9.66
N ILE A 275 -5.04 -7.70 -8.95
CA ILE A 275 -4.16 -7.79 -7.80
C ILE A 275 -2.80 -8.31 -8.25
N SER A 276 -1.77 -7.51 -7.99
CA SER A 276 -0.37 -7.85 -8.23
C SER A 276 0.29 -8.26 -6.92
N PHE A 277 0.64 -9.54 -6.82
CA PHE A 277 1.35 -10.09 -5.69
C PHE A 277 2.86 -9.99 -5.88
N SER A 278 3.54 -9.45 -4.87
CA SER A 278 4.99 -9.55 -4.73
C SER A 278 5.33 -10.69 -3.79
N ASP A 279 5.78 -11.83 -4.31
CA ASP A 279 6.29 -12.95 -3.50
C ASP A 279 7.67 -12.57 -2.95
N LEU A 280 7.74 -12.28 -1.65
CA LEU A 280 8.98 -11.88 -1.00
C LEU A 280 9.64 -13.05 -0.28
N ALA A 281 10.97 -13.08 -0.34
CA ALA A 281 11.74 -14.16 0.24
C ALA A 281 11.55 -14.25 1.77
N GLY A 282 11.44 -15.47 2.28
CA GLY A 282 11.23 -15.73 3.71
C GLY A 282 12.48 -15.94 4.54
N HIS A 283 13.63 -16.16 3.89
CA HIS A 283 14.87 -16.53 4.56
C HIS A 283 15.71 -15.29 4.88
N GLU A 284 16.35 -15.25 6.04
CA GLU A 284 17.16 -14.11 6.53
C GLU A 284 18.24 -13.63 5.55
N ARG A 285 18.93 -14.55 4.85
CA ARG A 285 19.90 -14.28 3.78
C ARG A 285 19.35 -13.36 2.69
N TYR A 286 18.04 -13.41 2.44
CA TYR A 286 17.35 -12.65 1.40
C TYR A 286 16.54 -11.47 1.96
N LEU A 287 16.72 -11.11 3.24
CA LEU A 287 16.03 -9.95 3.85
C LEU A 287 16.23 -8.66 3.05
N ARG A 288 17.41 -8.47 2.44
CA ARG A 288 17.67 -7.32 1.56
C ARG A 288 16.65 -7.25 0.41
N THR A 289 16.34 -8.40 -0.18
CA THR A 289 15.39 -8.56 -1.28
C THR A 289 13.97 -8.27 -0.81
N THR A 290 13.59 -8.74 0.37
CA THR A 290 12.27 -8.48 0.99
C THR A 290 12.08 -7.00 1.30
N VAL A 291 13.06 -6.37 1.94
CA VAL A 291 13.06 -4.93 2.24
C VAL A 291 12.92 -4.12 0.96
N PHE A 292 13.70 -4.47 -0.06
CA PHE A 292 13.60 -3.83 -1.36
C PHE A 292 12.19 -3.99 -1.95
N GLY A 293 11.61 -5.20 -1.93
CA GLY A 293 10.25 -5.43 -2.40
C GLY A 293 9.21 -4.58 -1.66
N MET A 294 9.29 -4.51 -0.33
CA MET A 294 8.38 -3.69 0.50
C MET A 294 8.48 -2.19 0.23
N LEU A 295 9.68 -1.67 -0.06
CA LEU A 295 9.92 -0.25 -0.27
C LEU A 295 9.74 0.20 -1.73
N SER A 296 10.19 -0.61 -2.68
CA SER A 296 10.19 -0.28 -4.11
C SER A 296 8.82 -0.48 -4.75
N SER A 297 8.10 -1.55 -4.41
CA SER A 297 6.80 -1.84 -5.01
C SER A 297 5.67 -0.96 -4.47
N SER A 298 5.91 -0.21 -3.39
CA SER A 298 4.91 0.60 -2.67
C SER A 298 3.58 -0.15 -2.54
N PRO A 299 3.57 -1.28 -1.80
CA PRO A 299 2.40 -2.15 -1.71
C PRO A 299 1.29 -1.45 -0.94
N ASN A 300 0.05 -1.60 -1.43
CA ASN A 300 -1.15 -1.06 -0.78
C ASN A 300 -1.50 -1.87 0.47
N TYR A 301 -1.21 -3.18 0.43
CA TYR A 301 -1.47 -4.10 1.53
C TYR A 301 -0.33 -5.10 1.71
N CYS A 302 -0.23 -5.65 2.92
CA CYS A 302 0.75 -6.66 3.28
C CYS A 302 0.04 -7.95 3.74
N LEU A 303 0.34 -9.06 3.07
CA LEU A 303 -0.16 -10.38 3.40
C LEU A 303 0.89 -11.12 4.25
N LEU A 304 0.66 -11.19 5.55
CA LEU A 304 1.55 -11.86 6.49
C LEU A 304 1.16 -13.34 6.64
N MET A 305 1.96 -14.19 6.02
CA MET A 305 1.81 -15.64 6.06
C MET A 305 2.44 -16.21 7.34
N VAL A 306 1.65 -16.98 8.07
CA VAL A 306 2.04 -17.69 9.29
C VAL A 306 1.68 -19.15 9.14
N ALA A 307 2.57 -20.06 9.53
CA ALA A 307 2.20 -21.48 9.60
C ALA A 307 1.59 -21.80 10.97
N ALA A 308 0.50 -22.55 10.99
CA ALA A 308 -0.22 -22.93 12.19
C ALA A 308 0.64 -23.66 13.25
N ASN A 309 1.69 -24.36 12.80
CA ASN A 309 2.56 -25.16 13.67
C ASN A 309 3.70 -24.35 14.33
N ASN A 310 4.19 -23.30 13.66
CA ASN A 310 5.39 -22.56 14.08
C ASN A 310 5.07 -21.16 14.63
N GLY A 311 3.89 -20.63 14.31
CA GLY A 311 3.48 -19.29 14.71
C GLY A 311 4.38 -18.17 14.19
N LEU A 312 4.34 -17.02 14.87
CA LEU A 312 5.02 -15.80 14.44
C LEU A 312 6.47 -15.77 14.95
N ILE A 313 7.38 -16.40 14.23
CA ILE A 313 8.80 -16.51 14.62
C ILE A 313 9.77 -15.93 13.57
N GLY A 314 10.97 -15.58 14.04
CA GLY A 314 12.10 -15.16 13.21
C GLY A 314 11.75 -14.01 12.27
N MET A 315 11.84 -14.28 10.97
CA MET A 315 11.61 -13.30 9.91
C MET A 315 10.18 -12.78 9.86
N SER A 316 9.16 -13.54 10.28
CA SER A 316 7.78 -13.05 10.29
C SER A 316 7.60 -11.83 11.20
N LYS A 317 8.30 -11.78 12.36
CA LYS A 317 8.27 -10.61 13.25
C LYS A 317 8.96 -9.41 12.62
N GLU A 318 10.08 -9.64 11.93
CA GLU A 318 10.81 -8.56 11.27
C GLU A 318 10.02 -8.00 10.08
N HIS A 319 9.37 -8.87 9.29
CA HIS A 319 8.49 -8.43 8.20
C HIS A 319 7.27 -7.68 8.71
N LEU A 320 6.65 -8.13 9.80
CA LEU A 320 5.57 -7.39 10.46
C LEU A 320 6.06 -6.02 10.92
N GLY A 321 7.23 -5.94 11.56
CA GLY A 321 7.84 -4.68 11.98
C GLY A 321 8.07 -3.71 10.82
N ILE A 322 8.56 -4.21 9.67
CA ILE A 322 8.73 -3.40 8.45
C ILE A 322 7.38 -2.93 7.89
N ALA A 323 6.36 -3.79 7.86
CA ALA A 323 5.04 -3.40 7.36
C ALA A 323 4.40 -2.32 8.24
N LEU A 324 4.49 -2.46 9.56
CA LEU A 324 4.02 -1.46 10.53
C LEU A 324 4.79 -0.15 10.40
N ALA A 325 6.11 -0.23 10.23
CA ALA A 325 6.98 0.93 10.01
C ALA A 325 6.64 1.72 8.75
N LEU A 326 6.30 1.01 7.68
CA LEU A 326 5.85 1.58 6.42
C LEU A 326 4.35 1.88 6.43
N ASN A 327 3.69 1.81 7.58
CA ASN A 327 2.25 2.00 7.72
C ASN A 327 1.43 1.30 6.63
N VAL A 328 1.85 0.08 6.24
CA VAL A 328 1.13 -0.74 5.27
C VAL A 328 0.13 -1.59 6.05
N PRO A 329 -1.18 -1.53 5.75
CA PRO A 329 -2.17 -2.36 6.42
C PRO A 329 -1.84 -3.84 6.23
N VAL A 330 -1.90 -4.59 7.34
CA VAL A 330 -1.50 -6.00 7.39
C VAL A 330 -2.72 -6.86 7.57
N MET A 331 -2.84 -7.90 6.75
CA MET A 331 -3.75 -9.01 6.97
C MET A 331 -2.93 -10.29 7.18
N VAL A 332 -3.43 -11.20 8.01
CA VAL A 332 -2.73 -12.42 8.40
C VAL A 332 -3.44 -13.62 7.80
N ILE A 333 -2.66 -14.53 7.22
CA ILE A 333 -3.15 -15.85 6.82
C ILE A 333 -2.37 -16.91 7.59
N VAL A 334 -3.09 -17.68 8.41
CA VAL A 334 -2.61 -18.86 9.11
C VAL A 334 -2.83 -20.08 8.21
N THR A 335 -1.75 -20.67 7.72
CA THR A 335 -1.76 -21.82 6.80
C THR A 335 -1.50 -23.14 7.51
N LYS A 336 -1.74 -24.25 6.80
CA LYS A 336 -1.46 -25.63 7.25
C LYS A 336 -2.30 -26.05 8.46
N ILE A 337 -3.53 -25.55 8.54
CA ILE A 337 -4.47 -25.93 9.59
C ILE A 337 -4.87 -27.41 9.50
N ASP A 338 -4.75 -28.01 8.31
CA ASP A 338 -5.04 -29.41 8.03
C ASP A 338 -4.10 -30.40 8.74
N ILE A 339 -2.84 -30.01 8.99
CA ILE A 339 -1.83 -30.88 9.62
C ILE A 339 -1.61 -30.50 11.10
N CYS A 340 -2.02 -29.30 11.51
CA CYS A 340 -1.72 -28.79 12.84
C CYS A 340 -2.69 -29.34 13.90
N PRO A 341 -2.19 -29.94 15.00
CA PRO A 341 -3.05 -30.30 16.12
C PRO A 341 -3.79 -29.06 16.68
N PRO A 342 -5.07 -29.19 17.08
CA PRO A 342 -5.90 -28.05 17.46
C PRO A 342 -5.36 -27.26 18.66
N HIS A 343 -4.69 -27.93 19.61
CA HIS A 343 -4.09 -27.26 20.77
C HIS A 343 -2.93 -26.32 20.37
N ILE A 344 -2.08 -26.73 19.41
CA ILE A 344 -0.96 -25.92 18.91
C ILE A 344 -1.48 -24.74 18.09
N LEU A 345 -2.52 -24.97 17.29
CA LEU A 345 -3.19 -23.92 16.55
C LEU A 345 -3.72 -22.85 17.52
N GLN A 346 -4.48 -23.23 18.55
CA GLN A 346 -5.00 -22.29 19.55
C GLN A 346 -3.90 -21.51 20.28
N GLU A 347 -2.79 -22.17 20.63
CA GLU A 347 -1.63 -21.49 21.21
C GLU A 347 -1.05 -20.46 20.24
N THR A 348 -0.88 -20.84 18.98
CA THR A 348 -0.38 -19.97 17.91
C THR A 348 -1.28 -18.75 17.70
N LEU A 349 -2.60 -18.93 17.67
CA LEU A 349 -3.56 -17.82 17.54
C LEU A 349 -3.52 -16.89 18.76
N SER A 350 -3.34 -17.45 19.95
CA SER A 350 -3.19 -16.69 21.20
C SER A 350 -1.91 -15.86 21.20
N GLN A 351 -0.78 -16.44 20.78
CA GLN A 351 0.48 -15.74 20.63
C GLN A 351 0.38 -14.62 19.59
N LEU A 352 -0.23 -14.91 18.44
CA LEU A 352 -0.44 -13.94 17.37
C LEU A 352 -1.29 -12.76 17.83
N THR A 353 -2.39 -13.03 18.53
CA THR A 353 -3.26 -12.01 19.14
C THR A 353 -2.49 -11.12 20.11
N LYS A 354 -1.65 -11.70 20.98
CA LYS A 354 -0.82 -10.95 21.93
C LYS A 354 0.17 -10.03 21.21
N ILE A 355 0.80 -10.49 20.13
CA ILE A 355 1.76 -9.70 19.37
C ILE A 355 1.06 -8.57 18.61
N LEU A 356 -0.08 -8.83 17.97
CA LEU A 356 -0.84 -7.81 17.25
C LEU A 356 -1.39 -6.72 18.19
N LYS A 357 -1.82 -7.09 19.40
CA LYS A 357 -2.28 -6.14 20.43
C LYS A 357 -1.14 -5.45 21.19
N SER A 358 0.11 -5.86 20.96
CA SER A 358 1.27 -5.27 21.65
C SER A 358 1.40 -3.76 21.35
N PRO A 359 2.05 -2.98 22.23
CA PRO A 359 2.22 -1.55 22.02
C PRO A 359 2.94 -1.19 20.70
N GLY A 360 3.74 -2.09 20.14
CA GLY A 360 4.41 -1.87 18.86
C GLY A 360 3.54 -2.06 17.62
N ALA A 361 2.47 -2.86 17.71
CA ALA A 361 1.58 -3.14 16.59
C ALA A 361 0.25 -2.41 16.68
N ARG A 362 -0.34 -2.29 17.89
CA ARG A 362 -1.64 -1.65 18.17
C ARG A 362 -2.74 -2.05 17.18
N LYS A 363 -2.77 -3.31 16.78
CA LYS A 363 -3.79 -3.84 15.88
C LYS A 363 -4.90 -4.54 16.64
N ILE A 364 -6.10 -4.48 16.09
CA ILE A 364 -7.30 -5.19 16.56
C ILE A 364 -7.43 -6.43 15.68
N PRO A 365 -7.08 -7.62 16.19
CA PRO A 365 -7.22 -8.86 15.43
C PRO A 365 -8.70 -9.22 15.28
N ILE A 366 -9.14 -9.46 14.05
CA ILE A 366 -10.48 -9.97 13.72
C ILE A 366 -10.30 -11.33 13.06
N PHE A 367 -10.85 -12.37 13.65
CA PHE A 367 -10.81 -13.73 13.10
C PHE A 367 -11.98 -13.87 12.14
N VAL A 368 -11.67 -14.10 10.86
CA VAL A 368 -12.69 -14.23 9.82
C VAL A 368 -13.00 -15.71 9.62
N LYS A 369 -14.26 -16.09 9.83
CA LYS A 369 -14.74 -17.48 9.80
C LYS A 369 -15.78 -17.73 8.73
N ASP A 370 -16.51 -16.71 8.33
CA ASP A 370 -17.59 -16.82 7.35
C ASP A 370 -17.57 -15.66 6.33
N MET A 371 -18.52 -15.71 5.40
CA MET A 371 -18.60 -14.75 4.30
C MET A 371 -19.07 -13.37 4.78
N GLU A 372 -19.96 -13.31 5.77
CA GLU A 372 -20.44 -12.06 6.35
C GLU A 372 -19.30 -11.30 7.02
N GLU A 373 -18.56 -11.96 7.92
CA GLU A 373 -17.38 -11.39 8.58
C GLU A 373 -16.34 -10.97 7.53
N THR A 374 -16.19 -11.71 6.45
CA THR A 374 -15.29 -11.38 5.34
C THR A 374 -15.66 -10.04 4.70
N ILE A 375 -16.93 -9.85 4.32
CA ILE A 375 -17.40 -8.65 3.61
C ILE A 375 -17.37 -7.44 4.56
N ASN A 376 -17.84 -7.61 5.78
CA ASN A 376 -17.86 -6.55 6.79
C ASN A 376 -16.43 -6.13 7.15
N THR A 377 -15.53 -7.10 7.35
CA THR A 377 -14.12 -6.81 7.65
C THR A 377 -13.44 -6.14 6.45
N ALA A 378 -13.69 -6.56 5.21
CA ALA A 378 -13.08 -5.96 4.03
C ALA A 378 -13.46 -4.48 3.88
N THR A 379 -14.74 -4.16 4.10
CA THR A 379 -15.26 -2.79 4.08
C THR A 379 -14.63 -1.93 5.18
N GLN A 380 -14.48 -2.47 6.40
CA GLN A 380 -13.90 -1.75 7.54
C GLN A 380 -12.37 -1.73 7.57
N PHE A 381 -11.70 -2.57 6.77
CA PHE A 381 -10.23 -2.67 6.74
C PHE A 381 -9.55 -1.44 6.13
N VAL A 382 -10.34 -0.49 5.62
CA VAL A 382 -9.89 0.89 5.40
C VAL A 382 -9.36 1.48 6.72
N SER A 383 -9.93 1.13 7.87
CA SER A 383 -9.35 1.50 9.17
C SER A 383 -8.01 0.77 9.40
N GLN A 384 -6.92 1.52 9.56
CA GLN A 384 -5.57 0.94 9.66
C GLN A 384 -5.33 0.13 10.94
N ARG A 385 -6.26 0.15 11.91
CA ARG A 385 -6.13 -0.56 13.18
C ARG A 385 -6.58 -2.01 13.10
N ILE A 386 -7.51 -2.35 12.21
CA ILE A 386 -8.00 -3.72 12.08
C ILE A 386 -6.92 -4.61 11.42
N CYS A 387 -6.79 -5.85 11.89
CA CYS A 387 -5.93 -6.88 11.31
C CYS A 387 -6.76 -8.17 11.13
N PRO A 388 -7.26 -8.43 9.91
CA PRO A 388 -8.00 -9.64 9.59
C PRO A 388 -7.09 -10.87 9.68
N ILE A 389 -7.61 -11.96 10.23
CA ILE A 389 -6.89 -13.23 10.37
C ILE A 389 -7.75 -14.33 9.73
N PHE A 390 -7.22 -14.92 8.66
CA PHE A 390 -7.81 -16.08 7.99
C PHE A 390 -7.08 -17.35 8.40
N GLN A 391 -7.83 -18.43 8.58
CA GLN A 391 -7.29 -19.77 8.80
C GLN A 391 -7.54 -20.58 7.54
N VAL A 392 -6.50 -21.02 6.83
CA VAL A 392 -6.64 -21.67 5.52
C VAL A 392 -5.82 -22.95 5.40
N SER A 393 -6.28 -23.83 4.51
CA SER A 393 -5.48 -24.93 3.99
C SER A 393 -5.37 -24.86 2.48
N ASN A 394 -4.12 -24.86 1.99
CA ASN A 394 -3.84 -24.96 0.57
C ASN A 394 -4.06 -26.36 -0.01
N VAL A 395 -4.20 -27.38 0.87
CA VAL A 395 -4.34 -28.79 0.49
C VAL A 395 -5.81 -29.19 0.44
N THR A 396 -6.59 -28.86 1.47
CA THR A 396 -8.02 -29.19 1.52
C THR A 396 -8.89 -28.13 0.83
N GLY A 397 -8.39 -26.90 0.69
CA GLY A 397 -9.14 -25.77 0.15
C GLY A 397 -9.95 -25.00 1.18
N GLU A 398 -9.87 -25.38 2.46
CA GLU A 398 -10.60 -24.75 3.55
C GLU A 398 -10.34 -23.23 3.61
N ASN A 399 -11.42 -22.46 3.63
CA ASN A 399 -11.48 -20.99 3.70
C ASN A 399 -10.71 -20.22 2.60
N LEU A 400 -10.30 -20.87 1.51
CA LEU A 400 -9.68 -20.16 0.38
C LEU A 400 -10.64 -19.17 -0.28
N ASP A 401 -11.93 -19.51 -0.34
CA ASP A 401 -12.94 -18.65 -0.94
C ASP A 401 -13.18 -17.38 -0.11
N LEU A 402 -13.08 -17.45 1.22
CA LEU A 402 -13.11 -16.26 2.08
C LEU A 402 -11.96 -15.30 1.74
N VAL A 403 -10.74 -15.83 1.55
CA VAL A 403 -9.59 -15.01 1.16
C VAL A 403 -9.79 -14.41 -0.23
N ARG A 404 -10.31 -15.18 -1.20
CA ARG A 404 -10.59 -14.68 -2.56
C ARG A 404 -11.62 -13.55 -2.55
N THR A 405 -12.71 -13.73 -1.83
CA THR A 405 -13.76 -12.70 -1.68
C THR A 405 -13.21 -11.47 -0.97
N PHE A 406 -12.45 -11.66 0.12
CA PHE A 406 -11.79 -10.56 0.81
C PHE A 406 -10.94 -9.71 -0.14
N LEU A 407 -10.05 -10.38 -0.88
CA LEU A 407 -9.16 -9.75 -1.86
C LEU A 407 -9.94 -9.04 -2.98
N ASN A 408 -11.06 -9.60 -3.44
CA ASN A 408 -11.93 -8.95 -4.43
C ASN A 408 -12.50 -7.62 -3.93
N ILE A 409 -12.88 -7.56 -2.65
CA ILE A 409 -13.56 -6.39 -2.04
C ILE A 409 -12.57 -5.30 -1.60
N LEU A 410 -11.30 -5.64 -1.39
CA LEU A 410 -10.29 -4.69 -0.91
C LEU A 410 -10.17 -3.44 -1.79
N PRO A 411 -10.46 -2.23 -1.29
CA PRO A 411 -10.42 -1.04 -2.13
C PRO A 411 -8.98 -0.74 -2.59
N PRO A 412 -8.80 -0.16 -3.80
CA PRO A 412 -7.53 0.44 -4.19
C PRO A 412 -7.15 1.51 -3.16
N ARG A 413 -5.87 1.57 -2.76
CA ARG A 413 -5.38 2.58 -1.80
C ARG A 413 -4.27 3.41 -2.40
N GLY A 414 -4.26 4.69 -2.06
CA GLY A 414 -3.16 5.61 -2.30
C GLY A 414 -3.68 6.93 -2.82
N GLN A 415 -3.32 8.02 -2.16
CA GLN A 415 -3.53 9.36 -2.68
C GLN A 415 -2.51 9.60 -3.78
N TYR A 416 -2.91 9.26 -4.99
CA TYR A 416 -2.12 9.47 -6.19
C TYR A 416 -2.62 10.73 -6.85
N ASP A 417 -1.74 11.72 -6.92
CA ASP A 417 -2.03 12.97 -7.58
C ASP A 417 -1.70 12.83 -9.07
N ALA A 418 -2.74 12.59 -9.88
CA ALA A 418 -2.62 12.54 -11.34
C ALA A 418 -2.40 13.93 -11.95
N ALA A 419 -2.82 15.00 -11.28
CA ALA A 419 -2.62 16.39 -11.74
C ALA A 419 -1.22 16.93 -11.42
N GLY A 420 -0.55 16.33 -10.42
CA GLY A 420 0.79 16.71 -9.98
C GLY A 420 1.89 16.48 -11.01
N ALA A 421 3.09 16.97 -10.69
CA ALA A 421 4.26 16.80 -11.54
C ALA A 421 4.62 15.32 -11.71
N PHE A 422 4.94 14.90 -12.94
CA PHE A 422 5.26 13.51 -13.24
C PHE A 422 6.55 13.04 -12.53
N GLU A 423 6.42 12.02 -11.68
CA GLU A 423 7.52 11.35 -10.98
C GLU A 423 7.34 9.83 -11.09
N PHE A 424 8.31 9.14 -11.70
CA PHE A 424 8.33 7.68 -11.79
C PHE A 424 9.58 7.10 -11.14
N LEU A 425 9.38 6.15 -10.22
CA LEU A 425 10.45 5.52 -9.43
C LEU A 425 10.94 4.24 -10.11
N ILE A 426 12.22 4.17 -10.48
CA ILE A 426 12.80 2.99 -11.13
C ILE A 426 13.15 1.91 -10.11
N ASN A 427 12.45 0.79 -10.22
CA ASN A 427 12.60 -0.40 -9.40
C ASN A 427 13.43 -1.49 -10.08
N ASP A 428 13.30 -1.62 -11.41
CA ASP A 428 14.09 -2.58 -12.17
C ASP A 428 14.48 -2.08 -13.55
N THR A 429 15.48 -2.74 -14.12
CA THR A 429 16.04 -2.42 -15.43
C THR A 429 16.26 -3.71 -16.22
N PHE A 430 15.79 -3.71 -17.46
CA PHE A 430 15.86 -4.83 -18.37
C PHE A 430 16.53 -4.40 -19.68
N SER A 431 17.18 -5.36 -20.33
CA SER A 431 17.62 -5.22 -21.72
C SER A 431 16.84 -6.23 -22.53
N VAL A 432 15.86 -5.74 -23.27
CA VAL A 432 14.93 -6.57 -24.04
C VAL A 432 15.40 -6.58 -25.49
N PRO A 433 15.58 -7.77 -26.11
CA PRO A 433 16.00 -7.87 -27.51
C PRO A 433 15.07 -7.06 -28.43
N HIS A 434 15.65 -6.31 -29.37
CA HIS A 434 14.94 -5.46 -30.36
C HIS A 434 14.20 -4.23 -29.78
N VAL A 435 13.84 -4.23 -28.50
CA VAL A 435 13.22 -3.08 -27.82
C VAL A 435 14.29 -2.13 -27.27
N GLY A 436 15.33 -2.67 -26.62
CA GLY A 436 16.41 -1.92 -25.99
C GLY A 436 16.31 -1.89 -24.46
N THR A 437 16.67 -0.75 -23.86
CA THR A 437 16.64 -0.58 -22.40
C THR A 437 15.22 -0.31 -21.94
N VAL A 438 14.72 -1.13 -21.02
CA VAL A 438 13.39 -0.98 -20.41
C VAL A 438 13.55 -0.78 -18.92
N VAL A 439 12.86 0.21 -18.37
CA VAL A 439 12.82 0.48 -16.92
C VAL A 439 11.45 0.11 -16.39
N SER A 440 11.37 -0.49 -15.21
CA SER A 440 10.10 -0.83 -14.56
C SER A 440 10.03 -0.22 -13.18
N GLY A 441 8.83 0.19 -12.79
CA GLY A 441 8.63 1.06 -11.65
C GLY A 441 7.16 1.36 -11.37
N VAL A 442 6.96 2.32 -10.48
CA VAL A 442 5.64 2.83 -10.09
C VAL A 442 5.62 4.34 -10.36
N VAL A 443 4.56 4.81 -11.00
CA VAL A 443 4.30 6.25 -11.14
C VAL A 443 3.81 6.75 -9.79
N LYS A 444 4.50 7.71 -9.21
CA LYS A 444 4.16 8.28 -7.89
C LYS A 444 3.17 9.43 -8.03
N SER A 445 3.36 10.27 -9.03
CA SER A 445 2.52 11.44 -9.34
C SER A 445 2.56 11.73 -10.83
N GLY A 446 1.54 12.45 -11.32
CA GLY A 446 1.37 12.86 -12.70
C GLY A 446 0.98 11.74 -13.66
N VAL A 447 0.96 12.09 -14.95
CA VAL A 447 0.64 11.20 -16.07
C VAL A 447 1.76 11.30 -17.10
N ILE A 448 2.02 10.19 -17.80
CA ILE A 448 3.00 10.13 -18.88
C ILE A 448 2.47 9.34 -20.07
N HIS A 449 2.80 9.79 -21.27
CA HIS A 449 2.40 9.15 -22.52
C HIS A 449 3.60 8.57 -23.28
N ALA A 450 3.35 7.54 -24.07
CA ALA A 450 4.31 7.05 -25.04
C ALA A 450 4.62 8.17 -26.05
N GLY A 451 5.91 8.42 -26.29
CA GLY A 451 6.39 9.53 -27.12
C GLY A 451 6.87 10.75 -26.34
N ASP A 452 6.57 10.84 -25.04
CA ASP A 452 6.96 11.98 -24.22
C ASP A 452 8.48 12.05 -24.01
N SER A 453 8.99 13.28 -24.02
CA SER A 453 10.37 13.59 -23.69
C SER A 453 10.54 13.68 -22.17
N VAL A 454 11.48 12.90 -21.64
CA VAL A 454 11.71 12.75 -20.20
C VAL A 454 13.20 12.86 -19.88
N ILE A 455 13.49 13.06 -18.60
CA ILE A 455 14.85 12.99 -18.06
C ILE A 455 14.96 11.81 -17.10
N VAL A 456 16.08 11.09 -17.16
CA VAL A 456 16.34 9.91 -16.32
C VAL A 456 17.62 10.14 -15.52
N GLY A 457 17.57 9.92 -14.22
CA GLY A 457 18.70 10.12 -13.32
C GLY A 457 18.28 10.03 -11.85
N PRO A 458 19.16 10.35 -10.89
CA PRO A 458 20.54 10.74 -11.10
C PRO A 458 21.47 9.56 -11.40
N ASP A 459 22.42 9.79 -12.30
CA ASP A 459 23.58 8.91 -12.45
C ASP A 459 24.52 8.99 -11.23
N SER A 460 25.67 8.29 -11.29
CA SER A 460 26.63 8.29 -10.19
C SER A 460 27.25 9.67 -9.89
N LEU A 461 27.17 10.60 -10.85
CA LEU A 461 27.66 11.98 -10.73
C LEU A 461 26.55 12.98 -10.36
N GLY A 462 25.29 12.54 -10.30
CA GLY A 462 24.14 13.40 -10.03
C GLY A 462 23.51 14.02 -11.27
N GLN A 463 23.89 13.57 -12.47
CA GLN A 463 23.41 14.13 -13.73
C GLN A 463 22.16 13.38 -14.24
N PHE A 464 21.40 14.08 -15.08
CA PHE A 464 20.21 13.56 -15.74
C PHE A 464 20.43 13.50 -17.24
N THR A 465 19.99 12.40 -17.85
CA THR A 465 20.05 12.20 -19.30
C THR A 465 18.67 12.39 -19.89
N THR A 466 18.56 13.24 -20.92
CA THR A 466 17.32 13.40 -21.68
C THR A 466 17.10 12.22 -22.62
N THR A 467 15.89 11.69 -22.64
CA THR A 467 15.46 10.60 -23.50
C THR A 467 13.97 10.75 -23.86
N VAL A 468 13.44 9.78 -24.59
CA VAL A 468 12.03 9.70 -24.98
C VAL A 468 11.51 8.32 -24.60
N ILE A 469 10.28 8.26 -24.11
CA ILE A 469 9.57 7.00 -23.87
C ILE A 469 9.11 6.46 -25.22
N LYS A 470 9.70 5.34 -25.66
CA LYS A 470 9.36 4.69 -26.93
C LYS A 470 8.00 3.98 -26.86
N SER A 471 7.77 3.27 -25.77
CA SER A 471 6.53 2.53 -25.51
C SER A 471 6.36 2.33 -24.02
N ILE A 472 5.10 2.15 -23.61
CA ILE A 472 4.70 1.85 -22.25
C ILE A 472 3.99 0.50 -22.24
N GLU A 473 4.33 -0.35 -21.28
CA GLU A 473 3.65 -1.60 -21.03
C GLU A 473 3.20 -1.71 -19.58
N ARG A 474 1.93 -2.07 -19.37
CA ARG A 474 1.35 -2.43 -18.08
C ARG A 474 0.99 -3.90 -18.09
N LYS A 475 1.57 -4.67 -17.16
CA LYS A 475 1.37 -6.14 -17.05
C LYS A 475 1.54 -6.89 -18.38
N ARG A 476 2.54 -6.49 -19.18
CA ARG A 476 2.86 -7.02 -20.53
C ARG A 476 1.87 -6.63 -21.62
N ILE A 477 0.94 -5.72 -21.35
CA ILE A 477 0.01 -5.16 -22.32
C ILE A 477 0.51 -3.76 -22.67
N GLN A 478 0.66 -3.49 -23.96
CA GLN A 478 1.04 -2.16 -24.44
C GLN A 478 -0.10 -1.16 -24.19
N VAL A 479 0.24 0.00 -23.63
CA VAL A 479 -0.70 1.09 -23.34
C VAL A 479 -0.11 2.41 -23.85
N ASN A 480 -0.96 3.41 -24.02
CA ASN A 480 -0.56 4.73 -24.49
C ASN A 480 -0.16 5.64 -23.34
N ALA A 481 -0.78 5.48 -22.17
CA ALA A 481 -0.52 6.27 -20.98
C ALA A 481 -0.29 5.42 -19.72
N CYS A 482 0.36 6.03 -18.73
CA CYS A 482 0.48 5.48 -17.38
C CYS A 482 0.22 6.59 -16.35
N PHE A 483 -0.65 6.29 -15.39
CA PHE A 483 -1.15 7.26 -14.41
C PHE A 483 -0.51 7.06 -13.04
N ALA A 484 -0.56 8.10 -12.21
CA ALA A 484 -0.13 8.05 -10.82
C ALA A 484 -0.76 6.85 -10.10
N GLY A 485 0.07 6.12 -9.34
CA GLY A 485 -0.32 4.90 -8.65
C GLY A 485 -0.20 3.62 -9.46
N GLN A 486 -0.02 3.69 -10.78
CA GLN A 486 0.10 2.50 -11.61
C GLN A 486 1.55 1.99 -11.69
N SER A 487 1.70 0.66 -11.83
CA SER A 487 2.99 0.08 -12.19
C SER A 487 3.10 -0.08 -13.71
N GLY A 488 4.28 0.23 -14.24
CA GLY A 488 4.54 0.25 -15.67
C GLY A 488 5.98 -0.10 -16.01
N SER A 489 6.18 -0.47 -17.27
CA SER A 489 7.49 -0.67 -17.88
C SER A 489 7.65 0.25 -19.08
N PHE A 490 8.67 1.10 -19.07
CA PHE A 490 8.92 2.10 -20.11
C PHE A 490 10.17 1.73 -20.91
N ALA A 491 10.01 1.62 -22.23
CA ALA A 491 11.14 1.45 -23.13
C ALA A 491 11.78 2.82 -23.40
N LEU A 492 13.07 2.97 -23.10
CA LEU A 492 13.79 4.24 -23.26
C LEU A 492 14.54 4.29 -24.59
N LYS A 493 14.43 5.42 -25.30
CA LYS A 493 15.09 5.62 -26.58
C LYS A 493 16.56 6.04 -26.41
N ARG A 494 17.48 5.35 -27.09
CA ARG A 494 18.93 5.68 -27.16
C ARG A 494 19.67 5.71 -25.80
N VAL A 495 19.11 5.10 -24.76
CA VAL A 495 19.78 4.93 -23.46
C VAL A 495 20.29 3.50 -23.34
N ARG A 496 21.52 3.31 -22.87
CA ARG A 496 22.09 1.97 -22.66
C ARG A 496 21.71 1.45 -21.29
N ARG A 497 21.51 0.13 -21.15
CA ARG A 497 21.15 -0.49 -19.86
C ARG A 497 22.10 -0.10 -18.72
N LYS A 498 23.41 -0.01 -19.02
CA LYS A 498 24.45 0.33 -18.04
C LYS A 498 24.37 1.77 -17.49
N GLU A 499 23.67 2.67 -18.18
CA GLU A 499 23.47 4.07 -17.78
C GLU A 499 22.29 4.23 -16.83
N VAL A 500 21.47 3.18 -16.66
CA VAL A 500 20.29 3.20 -15.80
C VAL A 500 20.43 2.18 -14.68
N ARG A 501 19.93 2.53 -13.51
CA ARG A 501 19.95 1.67 -12.32
C ARG A 501 18.68 1.83 -11.49
N LYS A 502 18.50 0.90 -10.56
CA LYS A 502 17.49 0.98 -9.51
C LYS A 502 17.75 2.22 -8.61
N GLY A 503 16.68 2.85 -8.17
CA GLY A 503 16.73 4.07 -7.34
C GLY A 503 16.89 5.37 -8.12
N MET A 504 17.07 5.31 -9.45
CA MET A 504 16.87 6.48 -10.30
C MET A 504 15.37 6.79 -10.43
N VAL A 505 15.08 8.00 -10.89
CA VAL A 505 13.75 8.49 -11.22
C VAL A 505 13.68 8.88 -12.69
N VAL A 506 12.48 8.81 -13.24
CA VAL A 506 12.13 9.41 -14.53
C VAL A 506 11.20 10.57 -14.24
N LEU A 507 11.57 11.75 -14.72
CA LEU A 507 10.78 12.98 -14.57
C LEU A 507 10.45 13.55 -15.95
N LYS A 508 9.43 14.40 -16.01
CA LYS A 508 9.16 15.18 -17.23
C LYS A 508 10.38 16.06 -17.55
N LYS A 509 10.64 16.31 -18.83
CA LYS A 509 11.71 17.22 -19.23
C LYS A 509 11.45 18.62 -18.64
N MET A 510 12.43 19.15 -17.92
CA MET A 510 12.44 20.49 -17.33
C MET A 510 13.61 21.28 -17.89
N ASP A 511 13.52 22.61 -17.85
CA ASP A 511 14.60 23.50 -18.30
C ASP A 511 15.78 23.48 -17.32
N GLU A 512 15.48 23.47 -16.03
CA GLU A 512 16.48 23.29 -14.98
C GLU A 512 16.55 21.83 -14.53
N PRO A 513 17.77 21.26 -14.37
CA PRO A 513 17.91 19.91 -13.85
C PRO A 513 17.45 19.85 -12.39
N PRO A 514 16.74 18.79 -11.99
CA PRO A 514 16.29 18.61 -10.62
C PRO A 514 17.49 18.53 -9.67
N LYS A 515 17.32 19.11 -8.47
CA LYS A 515 18.36 19.11 -7.44
C LYS A 515 18.53 17.70 -6.85
N VAL A 516 19.77 17.30 -6.66
CA VAL A 516 20.16 16.02 -6.07
C VAL A 516 21.03 16.24 -4.87
N TYR A 517 20.91 15.35 -3.89
CA TYR A 517 21.48 15.60 -2.58
C TYR A 517 22.27 14.40 -2.11
N ARG A 518 23.48 14.65 -1.61
CA ARG A 518 24.22 13.67 -0.82
C ARG A 518 23.84 13.71 0.65
N GLU A 519 23.37 14.87 1.11
CA GLU A 519 23.13 15.15 2.51
C GLU A 519 21.68 15.50 2.73
N PHE A 520 21.13 15.01 3.83
CA PHE A 520 19.76 15.29 4.23
C PHE A 520 19.62 15.05 5.72
N VAL A 521 18.61 15.66 6.33
CA VAL A 521 18.26 15.45 7.73
C VAL A 521 17.02 14.59 7.79
N ALA A 522 17.10 13.49 8.53
CA ALA A 522 15.97 12.63 8.80
C ALA A 522 15.74 12.53 10.30
N GLU A 523 14.48 12.50 10.67
CA GLU A 523 14.07 12.14 12.01
C GLU A 523 13.96 10.62 12.08
N VAL A 524 14.76 10.01 12.96
CA VAL A 524 14.87 8.56 13.06
C VAL A 524 14.45 8.05 14.43
N LEU A 525 13.80 6.89 14.44
CA LEU A 525 13.56 6.07 15.60
C LEU A 525 14.45 4.82 15.54
N ILE A 526 15.20 4.55 16.61
CA ILE A 526 16.03 3.34 16.71
C ILE A 526 15.23 2.22 17.38
N LEU A 527 15.02 1.11 16.67
CA LEU A 527 14.21 -0.01 17.13
C LEU A 527 15.00 -1.01 17.96
N SER A 528 16.19 -1.41 17.49
CA SER A 528 17.05 -2.32 18.23
C SER A 528 18.50 -2.20 17.78
N HIS A 529 19.35 -1.70 18.67
CA HIS A 529 20.78 -1.59 18.44
C HIS A 529 21.52 -1.86 19.76
N ALA A 530 22.55 -2.72 19.70
CA ALA A 530 23.24 -3.21 20.89
C ALA A 530 24.20 -2.15 21.49
N THR A 531 24.66 -1.21 20.68
CA THR A 531 25.62 -0.18 21.08
C THR A 531 25.06 1.23 20.86
N THR A 532 25.85 2.26 21.17
CA THR A 532 25.48 3.65 20.91
C THR A 532 25.81 4.05 19.48
N ILE A 533 24.89 4.76 18.81
CA ILE A 533 25.15 5.38 17.51
C ILE A 533 25.72 6.77 17.75
N LYS A 534 26.85 7.06 17.10
CA LYS A 534 27.58 8.33 17.17
C LYS A 534 27.87 8.86 15.76
N PRO A 535 28.26 10.13 15.60
CA PRO A 535 28.78 10.62 14.33
C PRO A 535 29.88 9.70 13.78
N LYS A 536 29.98 9.62 12.46
CA LYS A 536 30.80 8.69 11.66
C LYS A 536 30.30 7.24 11.63
N TYR A 537 29.26 6.88 12.37
CA TYR A 537 28.63 5.57 12.21
C TYR A 537 28.14 5.39 10.76
N GLN A 538 28.38 4.21 10.19
CA GLN A 538 27.96 3.88 8.83
C GLN A 538 27.03 2.69 8.84
N ALA A 539 25.95 2.79 8.08
CA ALA A 539 25.05 1.68 7.85
C ALA A 539 24.37 1.80 6.50
N MET A 540 23.68 0.73 6.13
CA MET A 540 22.96 0.70 4.89
C MET A 540 21.59 1.35 5.06
N LEU A 541 21.30 2.31 4.20
CA LEU A 541 20.07 3.06 4.19
C LEU A 541 19.25 2.68 2.97
N HIS A 542 17.96 2.49 3.18
CA HIS A 542 16.99 2.34 2.11
C HIS A 542 16.01 3.50 2.11
N VAL A 543 15.79 4.10 0.94
CA VAL A 543 14.80 5.16 0.71
C VAL A 543 14.10 4.84 -0.61
N GLY A 544 12.87 4.34 -0.56
CA GLY A 544 12.20 3.77 -1.73
C GLY A 544 13.06 2.67 -2.40
N ALA A 545 13.36 2.85 -3.69
CA ALA A 545 14.22 1.94 -4.45
C ALA A 545 15.74 2.18 -4.25
N VAL A 546 16.13 3.28 -3.61
CA VAL A 546 17.53 3.59 -3.29
C VAL A 546 18.01 2.70 -2.16
N SER A 547 19.20 2.11 -2.32
CA SER A 547 19.86 1.28 -1.30
C SER A 547 21.35 1.56 -1.33
N GLN A 548 21.85 2.31 -0.33
CA GLN A 548 23.25 2.74 -0.29
C GLN A 548 23.75 2.91 1.14
N THR A 549 25.06 2.71 1.34
CA THR A 549 25.74 3.07 2.58
C THR A 549 25.65 4.58 2.84
N CYS A 550 25.23 4.93 4.05
CA CYS A 550 25.18 6.30 4.55
C CYS A 550 26.04 6.42 5.80
N SER A 551 26.69 7.57 5.96
CA SER A 551 27.38 7.95 7.18
C SER A 551 26.54 8.96 7.97
N VAL A 552 26.47 8.78 9.27
CA VAL A 552 25.89 9.75 10.20
C VAL A 552 26.90 10.88 10.38
N ILE A 553 26.58 12.07 9.89
CA ILE A 553 27.48 13.24 9.96
C ILE A 553 27.13 14.19 11.10
N GLY A 554 25.89 14.18 11.56
CA GLY A 554 25.42 15.01 12.66
C GLY A 554 24.26 14.36 13.39
N ILE A 555 24.16 14.63 14.69
CA ILE A 555 23.08 14.16 15.56
C ILE A 555 22.68 15.33 16.46
N ASP A 556 21.39 15.48 16.74
CA ASP A 556 20.83 16.46 17.69
C ASP A 556 21.29 16.27 19.16
N ARG A 557 21.95 15.16 19.47
CA ARG A 557 22.37 14.75 20.82
C ARG A 557 23.71 14.01 20.81
N PRO A 558 24.35 13.78 21.97
CA PRO A 558 25.69 13.17 22.04
C PRO A 558 25.77 11.73 21.47
N PHE A 559 24.74 10.93 21.67
CA PHE A 559 24.62 9.57 21.16
C PHE A 559 23.16 9.11 21.13
N ILE A 560 22.84 8.13 20.27
CA ILE A 560 21.50 7.54 20.16
C ILE A 560 21.53 6.10 20.66
N ARG A 561 20.51 5.68 21.42
CA ARG A 561 20.29 4.31 21.87
C ARG A 561 18.95 3.76 21.39
N THR A 562 18.70 2.48 21.68
CA THR A 562 17.43 1.82 21.37
C THR A 562 16.25 2.54 22.03
N GLY A 563 15.20 2.79 21.25
CA GLY A 563 13.99 3.50 21.67
C GLY A 563 14.09 5.02 21.55
N ASP A 564 15.27 5.58 21.22
CA ASP A 564 15.41 7.02 21.05
C ASP A 564 14.90 7.46 19.68
N ARG A 565 14.18 8.58 19.69
CA ARG A 565 13.80 9.37 18.52
C ARG A 565 14.72 10.58 18.43
N ALA A 566 15.41 10.77 17.30
CA ALA A 566 16.44 11.81 17.14
C ALA A 566 16.47 12.37 15.71
N LEU A 567 16.86 13.64 15.56
CA LEU A 567 17.23 14.20 14.28
C LEU A 567 18.67 13.82 13.94
N VAL A 568 18.85 13.24 12.75
CA VAL A 568 20.13 12.75 12.26
C VAL A 568 20.39 13.27 10.86
N ALA A 569 21.54 13.90 10.69
CA ALA A 569 22.07 14.27 9.38
C ALA A 569 22.83 13.08 8.79
N PHE A 570 22.39 12.65 7.61
CA PHE A 570 23.00 11.55 6.86
C PHE A 570 23.74 12.10 5.65
N ARG A 571 24.84 11.43 5.29
CA ARG A 571 25.55 11.61 4.03
C ARG A 571 25.65 10.29 3.28
N PHE A 572 25.13 10.28 2.05
CA PHE A 572 25.35 9.22 1.09
C PHE A 572 26.84 9.11 0.71
N VAL A 573 27.42 7.91 0.86
CA VAL A 573 28.87 7.71 0.66
C VAL A 573 29.27 7.63 -0.81
N GLN A 574 28.46 7.00 -1.66
CA GLN A 574 28.87 6.70 -3.04
C GLN A 574 28.44 7.78 -4.02
N ARG A 575 27.14 8.09 -4.08
CA ARG A 575 26.55 9.02 -5.05
C ARG A 575 25.42 9.85 -4.44
N PRO A 576 25.14 11.05 -4.99
CA PRO A 576 23.93 11.80 -4.67
C PRO A 576 22.70 11.04 -5.18
N GLU A 577 21.58 11.22 -4.49
CA GLU A 577 20.31 10.61 -4.86
C GLU A 577 19.22 11.70 -4.90
N PHE A 578 18.14 11.42 -5.64
CA PHE A 578 16.96 12.28 -5.65
C PHE A 578 16.08 11.92 -4.46
N LEU A 579 15.83 12.89 -3.59
CA LEU A 579 15.09 12.72 -2.34
C LEU A 579 14.08 13.86 -2.17
N ALA A 580 12.97 13.59 -1.50
CA ALA A 580 12.00 14.59 -1.09
C ALA A 580 11.75 14.53 0.43
N PRO A 581 11.37 15.66 1.08
CA PRO A 581 10.88 15.63 2.44
C PRO A 581 9.65 14.73 2.57
N GLY A 582 9.53 14.03 3.68
CA GLY A 582 8.50 13.01 3.91
C GLY A 582 8.85 11.62 3.38
N ASP A 583 9.94 11.45 2.63
CA ASP A 583 10.38 10.13 2.18
C ASP A 583 10.76 9.25 3.38
N ARG A 584 10.29 8.00 3.36
CA ARG A 584 10.53 7.05 4.44
C ARG A 584 11.90 6.42 4.29
N VAL A 585 12.59 6.33 5.42
CA VAL A 585 13.95 5.86 5.53
C VAL A 585 13.98 4.61 6.39
N LEU A 586 14.65 3.56 5.91
CA LEU A 586 14.89 2.35 6.66
C LEU A 586 16.40 2.16 6.85
N PHE A 587 16.81 2.08 8.11
CA PHE A 587 18.18 1.97 8.54
C PHE A 587 18.52 0.53 8.93
N ARG A 588 19.55 -0.07 8.32
CA ARG A 588 19.84 -1.50 8.42
C ARG A 588 21.33 -1.82 8.60
N GLU A 589 21.58 -2.79 9.47
CA GLU A 589 22.89 -3.44 9.69
C GLU A 589 22.64 -4.94 9.88
N GLY A 590 22.56 -5.67 8.77
CA GLY A 590 22.03 -7.05 8.75
C GLY A 590 20.52 -7.09 8.99
N LYS A 591 20.09 -6.73 10.20
CA LYS A 591 18.68 -6.55 10.60
C LYS A 591 18.28 -5.08 10.60
N THR A 592 16.98 -4.84 10.64
CA THR A 592 16.40 -3.50 10.75
C THR A 592 16.78 -2.88 12.09
N LYS A 593 17.45 -1.72 12.04
CA LYS A 593 17.98 -1.01 13.21
C LYS A 593 17.17 0.22 13.56
N GLY A 594 16.65 0.92 12.55
CA GLY A 594 15.86 2.11 12.76
C GLY A 594 14.99 2.47 11.57
N LEU A 595 14.06 3.36 11.81
CA LEU A 595 13.11 3.91 10.86
C LEU A 595 13.27 5.41 10.85
N GLY A 596 12.92 6.06 9.76
CA GLY A 596 13.03 7.49 9.68
C GLY A 596 12.15 8.12 8.63
N ILE A 597 12.06 9.44 8.69
CA ILE A 597 11.42 10.27 7.68
C ILE A 597 12.37 11.41 7.37
N VAL A 598 12.60 11.67 6.09
CA VAL A 598 13.37 12.83 5.65
C VAL A 598 12.60 14.10 6.06
N LYS A 599 13.20 14.96 6.89
CA LYS A 599 12.61 16.22 7.33
C LYS A 599 13.03 17.38 6.43
N SER A 600 14.28 17.40 6.02
CA SER A 600 14.83 18.40 5.11
C SER A 600 15.92 17.80 4.24
N ILE A 601 16.12 18.40 3.07
CA ILE A 601 17.19 18.00 2.15
C ILE A 601 18.34 19.02 2.22
N GLY A 602 19.56 18.53 2.05
CA GLY A 602 20.77 19.28 2.38
C GLY A 602 21.09 19.22 3.87
N TYR A 603 22.30 19.61 4.21
CA TYR A 603 22.75 19.82 5.57
C TYR A 603 23.84 20.89 5.54
N ASP A 604 23.71 21.90 6.40
CA ASP A 604 24.74 22.92 6.55
C ASP A 604 25.61 22.59 7.77
N PRO A 605 26.90 22.22 7.59
CA PRO A 605 27.80 21.99 8.71
C PRO A 605 28.00 23.21 9.62
N ALA A 606 27.79 24.43 9.09
CA ALA A 606 27.85 25.66 9.89
C ALA A 606 26.67 25.79 10.87
N GLN A 607 25.56 25.07 10.64
CA GLN A 607 24.41 24.99 11.53
C GLN A 607 24.22 23.54 12.03
N PRO A 608 25.07 23.07 12.98
CA PRO A 608 25.00 21.71 13.45
C PRO A 608 23.71 21.45 14.23
N LEU A 609 23.16 20.24 14.08
CA LEU A 609 21.93 19.83 14.77
C LEU A 609 22.05 19.92 16.30
N ASN A 610 23.26 19.75 16.83
CA ASN A 610 23.56 19.95 18.23
C ASN A 610 24.51 21.16 18.38
N PRO A 611 24.01 22.31 18.85
CA PRO A 611 24.83 23.52 19.00
C PRO A 611 25.95 23.36 20.04
N ASN A 612 25.78 22.48 21.03
CA ASN A 612 26.76 22.26 22.11
C ASN A 612 28.04 21.54 21.62
N LEU A 613 28.05 20.98 20.40
CA LEU A 613 29.27 20.42 19.79
C LEU A 613 30.23 21.50 19.27
N LYS A 614 29.77 22.75 19.04
CA LYS A 614 30.65 23.86 18.61
C LYS A 614 31.61 24.29 19.72
N GLU A 615 31.20 24.21 20.97
CA GLU A 615 32.00 24.68 22.11
C GLU A 615 33.18 23.75 22.46
N GLY A 616 33.15 22.49 22.03
CA GLY A 616 34.23 21.52 22.28
C GLY A 616 35.37 21.53 21.27
N ALA A 617 35.26 22.29 20.17
CA ALA A 617 36.22 22.29 19.06
C ALA A 617 37.13 23.52 19.01
N SER A 618 36.98 24.49 19.93
CA SER A 618 38.00 25.53 20.14
C SER A 618 39.14 24.94 20.99
N THR A 619 40.15 24.42 20.31
CA THR A 619 41.42 24.06 20.95
C THR A 619 42.07 25.33 21.51
N PRO A 620 42.49 25.37 22.79
CA PRO A 620 43.30 26.48 23.28
C PRO A 620 44.67 26.40 22.61
N THR A 621 45.04 27.44 21.88
CA THR A 621 46.39 27.63 21.36
C THR A 621 47.39 27.52 22.52
N PRO A 622 48.40 26.64 22.48
CA PRO A 622 49.37 26.55 23.56
C PRO A 622 50.22 27.83 23.56
N THR A 623 50.10 28.63 24.61
CA THR A 623 51.02 29.74 24.88
C THR A 623 52.38 29.15 25.24
N ILE A 624 53.37 29.40 24.37
CA ILE A 624 54.78 29.11 24.63
C ILE A 624 55.29 30.19 25.60
N PRO A 625 55.84 29.85 26.77
CA PRO A 625 56.46 30.84 27.65
C PRO A 625 57.80 31.28 27.04
N GLN A 626 57.94 32.57 26.73
CA GLN A 626 59.25 33.18 26.48
C GLN A 626 59.91 33.46 27.84
N GLY A 627 61.17 33.04 27.97
CA GLY A 627 62.02 33.32 29.12
C GLY A 627 62.63 34.72 29.11
#